data_AF-A0A0M2V3H0-F1
#
_entry.id   AF-A0A0M2V3H0-F1
#
_cell.length_a   1.000
_cell.length_b   1.000
_cell.length_c   1.000
_cell.angle_alpha   90.00
_cell.angle_beta   90.00
_cell.angle_gamma   90.00
#
_symmetry.space_group_name_H-M   'P 1'
#
loop_
_entity.id
_entity.type
_entity.pdbx_description
1 polymer ?
#
loop_
_entity_poly.entity_id
_entity_poly.type
_entity_poly.pdbx_seq_one_letter_code
_entity_poly.pdbx_strand_id
1 'polypeptide(L)'
;MYIGKLAQLCGVSTKTIRHYEQIGLLPPAARHGSYRVYRQQDLALVRLIKQSQQLGFSLRDIRQALSHSNQGIPWQVVNQLISDKLQHIADDIAVLEQKRLLLQQHQAAILACLADNPACPPPLT
;
A
#
# COMPACT_ATOMS: atom_id res chain seq x y z
N MET A 1 -9.14 -20.71 14.51
CA MET A 1 -9.95 -20.60 13.27
C MET A 1 -9.18 -21.19 12.10
N TYR A 2 -9.85 -21.77 11.10
CA TYR A 2 -9.17 -22.29 9.90
C TYR A 2 -8.83 -21.19 8.90
N ILE A 3 -7.94 -21.50 7.96
CA ILE A 3 -7.44 -20.55 6.94
C ILE A 3 -8.56 -19.87 6.14
N GLY A 4 -9.64 -20.59 5.81
CA GLY A 4 -10.77 -20.03 5.06
C GLY A 4 -11.52 -18.96 5.85
N LYS A 5 -11.77 -19.20 7.14
CA LYS A 5 -12.40 -18.22 8.03
C LYS A 5 -11.51 -17.00 8.24
N LEU A 6 -10.19 -17.20 8.40
CA LEU A 6 -9.23 -16.11 8.50
C LEU A 6 -9.20 -15.25 7.22
N ALA A 7 -9.13 -15.89 6.05
CA ALA A 7 -9.17 -15.23 4.75
C ALA A 7 -10.39 -14.32 4.59
N GLN A 8 -11.57 -14.85 4.91
CA GLN A 8 -12.84 -14.11 4.87
C GLN A 8 -12.83 -12.91 5.83
N LEU A 9 -12.43 -13.10 7.10
CA LEU A 9 -12.41 -12.04 8.11
C LEU A 9 -11.39 -10.92 7.83
N CYS A 10 -10.36 -11.21 7.04
CA CYS A 10 -9.36 -10.25 6.58
C CYS A 10 -9.68 -9.65 5.21
N GLY A 11 -10.62 -10.24 4.46
CA GLY A 11 -10.86 -9.92 3.05
C GLY A 11 -9.59 -10.12 2.20
N VAL A 12 -8.88 -11.22 2.39
CA VAL A 12 -7.71 -11.63 1.59
C VAL A 12 -7.90 -13.07 1.10
N SER A 13 -7.14 -13.50 0.10
CA SER A 13 -7.19 -14.90 -0.34
C SER A 13 -6.46 -15.83 0.63
N THR A 14 -6.83 -17.12 0.65
CA THR A 14 -6.06 -18.14 1.39
C THR A 14 -4.64 -18.29 0.85
N LYS A 15 -4.43 -18.04 -0.45
CA LYS A 15 -3.09 -17.98 -1.08
C LYS A 15 -2.24 -16.85 -0.49
N THR A 16 -2.85 -15.68 -0.24
CA THR A 16 -2.18 -14.54 0.39
C THR A 16 -1.71 -14.87 1.80
N ILE A 17 -2.56 -15.52 2.61
CA ILE A 17 -2.17 -15.94 3.96
C ILE A 17 -1.00 -16.93 3.92
N ARG A 18 -1.05 -17.94 3.05
CA ARG A 18 0.07 -18.88 2.86
C ARG A 18 1.34 -18.16 2.41
N HIS A 19 1.21 -17.18 1.53
CA HIS A 19 2.35 -16.38 1.11
C HIS A 19 2.97 -15.62 2.28
N TYR A 20 2.16 -15.00 3.15
CA TYR A 20 2.67 -14.33 4.36
C TYR A 20 3.38 -15.30 5.32
N GLU A 21 2.88 -16.53 5.48
CA GLU A 21 3.60 -17.58 6.22
C GLU A 21 4.95 -17.90 5.56
N GLN A 22 4.96 -18.16 4.25
CA GLN A 22 6.16 -18.54 3.50
C GLN A 22 7.27 -17.50 3.58
N ILE A 23 6.90 -16.22 3.59
CA ILE A 23 7.86 -15.13 3.63
C ILE A 23 8.16 -14.65 5.06
N GLY A 24 7.67 -15.36 6.09
CA GLY A 24 7.95 -15.08 7.50
C GLY A 24 7.27 -13.84 8.08
N LEU A 25 6.20 -13.35 7.43
CA LEU A 25 5.37 -12.26 7.97
C LEU A 25 4.34 -12.78 8.97
N LEU A 26 3.90 -14.02 8.82
CA LEU A 26 3.10 -14.73 9.82
C LEU A 26 3.95 -15.84 10.44
N PRO A 27 3.80 -16.10 11.75
CA PRO A 27 4.36 -17.30 12.34
C PRO A 27 3.77 -18.55 11.66
N PRO A 28 4.50 -19.66 11.57
CA PRO A 28 3.96 -20.91 11.05
C PRO A 28 2.69 -21.30 11.81
N ALA A 29 1.56 -21.49 11.10
CA ALA A 29 0.32 -21.86 11.76
C ALA A 29 0.43 -23.21 12.47
N ALA A 30 -0.17 -23.28 13.66
CA ALA A 30 -0.38 -24.54 14.35
C ALA A 30 -1.25 -25.48 13.49
N ARG A 31 -1.12 -26.79 13.70
CA ARG A 31 -1.92 -27.78 13.01
C ARG A 31 -2.85 -28.52 13.96
N HIS A 32 -4.06 -28.76 13.51
CA HIS A 32 -5.00 -29.69 14.12
C HIS A 32 -5.31 -30.77 13.08
N GLY A 33 -4.60 -31.90 13.17
CA GLY A 33 -4.52 -32.90 12.10
C GLY A 33 -3.87 -32.32 10.84
N SER A 34 -4.56 -32.41 9.70
CA SER A 34 -4.10 -31.85 8.42
C SER A 34 -4.42 -30.34 8.26
N TYR A 35 -5.23 -29.76 9.15
CA TYR A 35 -5.72 -28.39 9.02
C TYR A 35 -4.82 -27.38 9.74
N ARG A 36 -4.52 -26.25 9.07
CA ARG A 36 -3.89 -25.08 9.68
C ARG A 36 -4.89 -24.31 10.54
N VAL A 37 -4.49 -23.98 11.76
CA VAL A 37 -5.29 -23.26 12.74
C VAL A 37 -4.59 -21.96 13.13
N TYR A 38 -5.36 -20.89 13.10
CA TYR A 38 -4.94 -19.52 13.39
C TYR A 38 -5.68 -18.99 14.61
N ARG A 39 -5.00 -18.12 15.36
CA ARG A 39 -5.49 -17.43 16.56
C ARG A 39 -5.98 -16.03 16.20
N GLN A 40 -6.60 -15.36 17.17
CA GLN A 40 -7.06 -13.98 17.00
C GLN A 40 -5.90 -12.99 16.73
N GLN A 41 -4.71 -13.29 17.26
CA GLN A 41 -3.50 -12.51 17.02
C GLN A 41 -3.08 -12.56 15.54
N ASP A 42 -3.22 -13.72 14.88
CA ASP A 42 -2.90 -13.86 13.46
C ASP A 42 -3.88 -13.04 12.60
N LEU A 43 -5.15 -12.96 12.99
CA LEU A 43 -6.15 -12.08 12.35
C LEU A 43 -5.75 -10.60 12.44
N ALA A 44 -5.33 -10.13 13.61
CA ALA A 44 -4.87 -8.75 13.79
C ALA A 44 -3.63 -8.47 12.92
N LEU A 45 -2.68 -9.42 12.87
CA LEU A 45 -1.45 -9.28 12.10
C LEU A 45 -1.73 -9.25 10.60
N VAL A 46 -2.59 -10.12 10.07
CA VAL A 46 -2.97 -10.10 8.64
C VAL A 46 -3.66 -8.79 8.27
N ARG A 47 -4.53 -8.25 9.14
CA ARG A 47 -5.17 -6.94 8.92
C ARG A 47 -4.15 -5.82 8.88
N LEU A 48 -3.18 -5.82 9.80
CA LEU A 48 -2.09 -4.84 9.82
C LEU A 48 -1.26 -4.88 8.53
N ILE A 49 -0.86 -6.08 8.08
CA ILE A 49 -0.12 -6.24 6.81
C ILE A 49 -0.95 -5.66 5.65
N LYS A 50 -2.24 -6.03 5.56
CA LYS A 50 -3.12 -5.55 4.49
C LYS A 50 -3.26 -4.02 4.48
N GLN A 51 -3.48 -3.41 5.65
CA GLN A 51 -3.57 -1.95 5.77
C GLN A 51 -2.26 -1.27 5.38
N SER A 52 -1.13 -1.84 5.80
CA SER A 52 0.20 -1.31 5.44
C SER A 52 0.42 -1.35 3.92
N GLN A 53 0.02 -2.43 3.25
CA GLN A 53 0.09 -2.49 1.78
C GLN A 53 -0.82 -1.46 1.08
N GLN A 54 -2.01 -1.18 1.65
CA GLN A 54 -2.90 -0.14 1.12
C GLN A 54 -2.30 1.27 1.22
N LEU A 55 -1.45 1.50 2.23
CA LEU A 55 -0.63 2.72 2.37
C LEU A 55 0.62 2.69 1.48
N GLY A 56 0.79 1.65 0.66
CA GLY A 56 1.89 1.51 -0.29
C GLY A 56 3.17 0.92 0.29
N PHE A 57 3.18 0.43 1.54
CA PHE A 57 4.36 -0.26 2.07
C PHE A 57 4.58 -1.59 1.36
N SER A 58 5.84 -1.91 1.07
CA SER A 58 6.17 -3.22 0.50
C SER A 58 6.14 -4.31 1.57
N LEU A 59 5.96 -5.56 1.16
CA LEU A 59 6.06 -6.71 2.09
C LEU A 59 7.44 -6.82 2.74
N ARG A 60 8.48 -6.24 2.12
CA ARG A 60 9.83 -6.18 2.67
C ARG A 60 9.89 -5.20 3.84
N ASP A 61 9.34 -3.99 3.68
CA ASP A 61 9.30 -2.96 4.72
C ASP A 61 8.52 -3.45 5.93
N ILE A 62 7.37 -4.08 5.68
CA ILE A 62 6.53 -4.67 6.72
C ILE A 62 7.29 -5.79 7.45
N ARG A 63 8.07 -6.60 6.73
CA ARG A 63 8.88 -7.64 7.38
C ARG A 63 9.98 -7.04 8.23
N GLN A 64 10.67 -6.01 7.75
CA GLN A 64 11.70 -5.32 8.52
C GLN A 64 11.12 -4.76 9.82
N ALA A 65 9.94 -4.13 9.76
CA ALA A 65 9.22 -3.64 10.93
C ALA A 65 8.81 -4.77 11.90
N LEU A 66 8.43 -5.95 11.40
CA LEU A 66 7.95 -7.07 12.23
C LEU A 66 9.05 -8.05 12.68
N SER A 67 10.27 -7.95 12.13
CA SER A 67 11.33 -8.95 12.26
C SER A 67 11.89 -9.18 13.68
N HIS A 68 11.45 -8.41 14.68
CA HIS A 68 11.95 -8.47 16.06
C HIS A 68 10.92 -9.05 17.05
N SER A 69 9.98 -9.88 16.60
CA SER A 69 8.84 -10.36 17.39
C SER A 69 9.17 -11.02 18.75
N ASN A 70 10.42 -11.45 18.98
CA ASN A 70 10.88 -11.94 20.30
C ASN A 70 11.34 -10.84 21.27
N GLN A 71 11.67 -9.64 20.78
CA GLN A 71 12.13 -8.49 21.57
C GLN A 71 11.12 -7.32 21.55
N GLY A 72 10.01 -7.48 20.84
CA GLY A 72 8.97 -6.45 20.68
C GLY A 72 9.09 -5.69 19.36
N ILE A 73 8.18 -4.74 19.14
CA ILE A 73 8.15 -3.94 17.91
C ILE A 73 9.26 -2.87 17.99
N PRO A 74 10.17 -2.77 17.00
CA PRO A 74 11.20 -1.75 16.94
C PRO A 74 10.59 -0.43 16.48
N TRP A 75 9.95 0.31 17.42
CA TRP A 75 9.20 1.54 17.10
C TRP A 75 10.02 2.60 16.37
N GLN A 76 11.33 2.68 16.61
CA GLN A 76 12.22 3.58 15.86
C GLN A 76 12.28 3.24 14.37
N VAL A 77 12.42 1.95 14.03
CA VAL A 77 12.43 1.47 12.65
C VAL A 77 11.07 1.69 12.00
N VAL A 78 9.98 1.42 12.72
CA VAL A 78 8.61 1.66 12.23
C VAL A 78 8.41 3.14 11.94
N ASN A 79 8.80 4.03 12.86
CA ASN A 79 8.66 5.46 12.69
C ASN A 79 9.47 5.97 11.49
N GLN A 80 10.69 5.46 11.30
CA GLN A 80 11.53 5.81 10.16
C GLN A 80 10.88 5.39 8.83
N LEU A 81 10.37 4.16 8.73
CA LEU A 81 9.65 3.70 7.54
C LEU A 81 8.43 4.57 7.23
N ILE A 82 7.69 4.99 8.26
CA ILE A 82 6.55 5.90 8.09
C ILE A 82 7.01 7.27 7.61
N SER A 83 8.06 7.85 8.21
CA SER A 83 8.62 9.13 7.79
C SER A 83 9.10 9.09 6.34
N ASP A 84 9.82 8.05 5.94
CA ASP A 84 10.27 7.87 4.55
C ASP A 84 9.07 7.78 3.60
N LYS A 85 8.02 7.05 3.99
CA LYS A 85 6.79 6.92 3.19
C LYS A 85 6.05 8.24 3.04
N LEU A 86 5.95 9.03 4.11
CA LEU A 86 5.35 10.36 4.07
C LEU A 86 6.15 11.29 3.15
N GLN A 87 7.48 11.24 3.19
CA GLN A 87 8.31 12.03 2.30
C GLN A 87 8.08 11.66 0.83
N HIS A 88 8.09 10.37 0.49
CA HIS A 88 7.80 9.91 -0.86
C HIS A 88 6.41 10.36 -1.36
N ILE A 89 5.38 10.27 -0.51
CA ILE A 89 4.04 10.75 -0.85
C ILE A 89 4.05 12.27 -1.09
N ALA A 90 4.77 13.04 -0.27
CA ALA A 90 4.87 14.49 -0.44
C ALA A 90 5.56 14.85 -1.77
N ASP A 91 6.63 14.14 -2.13
CA ASP A 91 7.33 14.33 -3.40
C ASP A 91 6.42 14.00 -4.60
N ASP A 92 5.66 12.90 -4.53
CA ASP A 92 4.69 12.51 -5.55
C ASP A 92 3.57 13.56 -5.70
N ILE A 93 3.07 14.11 -4.58
CA ILE A 93 2.07 15.19 -4.58
C ILE A 93 2.63 16.41 -5.31
N ALA A 94 3.85 16.85 -4.99
CA ALA A 94 4.46 18.00 -5.62
C ALA A 94 4.58 17.83 -7.15
N VAL A 95 5.01 16.63 -7.60
CA VAL A 95 5.09 16.31 -9.04
C VAL A 95 3.71 16.33 -9.71
N LEU A 96 2.70 15.74 -9.07
CA LEU A 96 1.34 15.71 -9.62
C LEU A 96 0.69 17.10 -9.65
N GLU A 97 0.96 17.94 -8.66
CA GLU A 97 0.49 19.34 -8.64
C GLU A 97 1.13 20.17 -9.75
N GLN A 98 2.43 19.98 -10.02
CA GLN A 98 3.11 20.64 -11.14
C GLN A 98 2.48 20.27 -12.48
N LYS A 99 2.21 18.96 -12.70
CA LYS A 99 1.53 18.49 -13.91
C LYS A 99 0.12 19.07 -14.03
N ARG A 100 -0.62 19.13 -12.91
CA ARG A 100 -1.97 19.73 -12.88
C ARG A 100 -1.93 21.19 -13.33
N LEU A 101 -0.98 21.97 -12.81
CA LEU A 101 -0.83 23.38 -13.19
C LEU A 101 -0.54 23.54 -14.69
N LEU A 102 0.37 22.74 -15.24
CA LEU A 102 0.68 22.78 -16.67
C LEU A 102 -0.54 22.46 -17.53
N LEU A 103 -1.31 21.43 -17.17
CA LEU A 103 -2.55 21.08 -17.86
C LEU A 103 -3.59 22.21 -17.78
N GLN A 104 -3.71 22.87 -16.62
CA GLN A 104 -4.60 24.03 -16.45
C GLN A 104 -4.19 25.21 -17.33
N GLN A 105 -2.89 25.48 -17.46
CA GLN A 105 -2.36 26.52 -18.35
C GLN A 105 -2.67 26.21 -19.82
N HIS A 106 -2.40 24.98 -20.26
CA HIS A 106 -2.73 24.56 -21.63
C HIS A 106 -4.24 24.64 -21.89
N GLN A 107 -5.07 24.20 -20.96
CA GLN A 107 -6.52 24.30 -21.08
C GLN A 107 -6.98 25.76 -21.21
N ALA A 108 -6.44 26.66 -20.38
CA ALA A 108 -6.77 28.08 -20.46
C ALA A 108 -6.36 28.71 -21.81
N ALA A 109 -5.17 28.36 -22.33
CA ALA A 109 -4.71 28.83 -23.63
C ALA A 109 -5.62 28.36 -24.78
N ILE A 110 -6.05 27.09 -24.75
CA ILE A 110 -6.99 26.54 -25.73
C ILE A 110 -8.33 27.29 -25.67
N LEU A 111 -8.88 27.49 -24.46
CA LEU A 111 -10.16 28.19 -24.30
C LEU A 111 -10.09 29.64 -24.78
N ALA A 112 -9.00 30.35 -24.50
CA ALA A 112 -8.77 31.70 -25.00
C ALA A 112 -8.73 31.72 -26.54
N CYS A 113 -7.98 30.82 -27.15
CA CYS A 113 -7.89 30.72 -28.61
C CYS A 113 -9.25 30.41 -29.26
N LEU A 114 -10.04 29.51 -28.67
CA LEU A 114 -11.39 29.17 -29.16
C LEU A 114 -12.37 30.33 -29.00
N ALA A 115 -12.22 31.17 -27.98
CA ALA A 115 -13.05 32.36 -27.79
C ALA A 115 -12.79 33.41 -28.89
N ASP A 116 -11.54 33.56 -29.31
CA ASP A 116 -11.13 34.52 -30.36
C ASP A 116 -11.33 33.97 -31.78
N ASN A 117 -11.16 32.66 -31.99
CA ASN A 117 -11.34 31.99 -33.27
C ASN A 117 -11.91 30.57 -33.09
N PRO A 118 -13.14 30.28 -33.54
CA PRO A 118 -13.75 28.96 -33.40
C PRO A 118 -13.03 27.86 -34.19
N ALA A 119 -12.13 28.22 -35.12
CA ALA A 119 -11.26 27.31 -35.87
C ALA A 119 -9.80 27.37 -35.37
N CYS A 120 -9.58 27.54 -34.06
CA CYS A 120 -8.25 27.57 -33.46
C CYS A 120 -7.36 26.43 -34.00
N PRO A 121 -6.25 26.74 -34.70
CA PRO A 121 -5.40 25.72 -35.28
C PRO A 121 -4.66 24.94 -34.18
N PRO A 122 -4.40 23.63 -34.37
CA PRO A 122 -3.68 22.83 -33.38
C PRO A 122 -2.27 23.42 -33.16
N PRO A 123 -1.74 23.38 -31.92
CA PRO A 123 -0.39 23.86 -31.65
C PRO A 123 0.59 23.10 -32.55
N LEU A 124 1.32 23.85 -33.39
CA LEU A 124 2.36 23.31 -34.25
C LEU A 124 3.46 22.74 -33.34
N THR A 125 3.75 21.46 -33.56
CA THR A 125 4.76 20.63 -32.87
C THR A 125 6.10 21.32 -32.68
#